data_AF-A0A9N8DJZ9-F1
#
_entry.id   AF-A0A9N8DJZ9-F1
#
_cell.length_a   1.000
_cell.length_b   1.000
_cell.length_c   1.000
_cell.angle_alpha   90.00
_cell.angle_beta   90.00
_cell.angle_gamma   90.00
#
_symmetry.space_group_name_H-M   'P 1'
#
loop_
_entity.id
_entity.type
_entity.pdbx_description
1 polymer ?
#
loop_
_entity_poly.entity_id
_entity_poly.type
_entity_poly.pdbx_seq_one_letter_code
_entity_poly.pdbx_strand_id
1 'polypeptide(L)'
;MSRLSQDDITDLNDDQQLSIREGNNTESRSMSTSISRPSQDDITHLKDDQQSTVAIAAGSQLPPETAVRREGQVVAETTQENNKDHAEEPTIGKKDHEQQEAIQTNNNKPQQAVEEVCYDEEDIEWHAPFGESTFTFLFMCKPCSHAFVYALFVYLLQLSFVILALVDAIDAGSPNPLQLPPMVGLPTTLAQVVILFVVVAFQSDLMEAVSKLHDGYYPPIISVFPGATYATWLMSCIAQLIIGLLILVVTFILTMQVDNVVNSMLNFAALHFIADIDDIGFELAKLGFVSHKVQRSVWRVADFKVPKQDKGNALRRGLYLGTLVGIFVGFAILKGRQFHGYYLPTYLFVQFDDAYIAKLSHYSGAFEAEVARTAGHRSYHDIATQSISLAYCDKENAWTFSETSDPCDFFARSVKVNTYDVTSIPWSDWLEKDSFSRLQPFESFRLLNNDCDEKTCRGKCENGRCTCPPDSFGFDCEFTTVCPALIVNGKHGPFPEASLDGTGITRTYTIGDRYHLLRDERGELVRVYSMPVYYSIRNLCQWWSVH
;
A
#
# COMPACT_ATOMS: atom_id res chain seq x y z
N MET A 1 34.51 -13.35 51.32
CA MET A 1 35.57 -12.85 50.43
C MET A 1 35.09 -11.50 49.90
N SER A 2 35.33 -10.43 50.66
CA SER A 2 36.41 -9.43 50.45
C SER A 2 35.87 -8.28 49.57
N ARG A 3 35.23 -7.24 50.12
CA ARG A 3 35.80 -5.99 50.70
C ARG A 3 36.87 -5.32 49.82
N LEU A 4 36.63 -4.05 49.49
CA LEU A 4 37.52 -2.87 49.33
C LEU A 4 36.76 -1.87 48.41
N SER A 5 36.81 -0.55 48.55
CA SER A 5 37.41 0.38 49.52
C SER A 5 36.71 1.73 49.32
N GLN A 6 36.67 2.48 50.40
CA GLN A 6 36.22 3.85 50.55
C GLN A 6 37.41 4.81 50.34
N ASP A 7 37.09 6.11 50.22
CA ASP A 7 37.86 7.30 50.66
C ASP A 7 38.31 8.33 49.60
N ASP A 8 37.72 9.52 49.77
CA ASP A 8 38.26 10.89 49.85
C ASP A 8 39.17 11.50 48.77
N ILE A 9 38.84 12.76 48.38
CA ILE A 9 39.76 13.92 48.24
C ILE A 9 38.95 15.25 48.24
N THR A 10 39.16 15.99 49.32
CA THR A 10 39.20 17.43 49.62
C THR A 10 38.83 18.54 48.61
N ASP A 11 38.00 19.47 49.11
CA ASP A 11 38.13 20.95 49.19
C ASP A 11 39.11 21.71 48.28
N LEU A 12 38.63 22.81 47.66
CA LEU A 12 39.40 24.03 47.42
C LEU A 12 38.49 25.26 47.06
N ASN A 13 38.52 26.22 47.99
CA ASN A 13 38.51 27.68 47.87
C ASN A 13 37.31 28.53 47.38
N ASP A 14 36.93 29.39 48.32
CA ASP A 14 36.29 30.70 48.23
C ASP A 14 37.11 31.79 47.49
N ASP A 15 36.39 32.90 47.26
CA ASP A 15 36.82 34.30 47.00
C ASP A 15 37.13 34.76 45.57
N GLN A 16 36.21 35.56 45.00
CA GLN A 16 36.50 36.99 44.81
C GLN A 16 35.25 37.85 44.53
N GLN A 17 35.21 38.99 45.23
CA GLN A 17 34.23 40.07 45.20
C GLN A 17 34.47 41.11 44.09
N LEU A 18 33.38 41.84 43.78
CA LEU A 18 33.25 43.25 43.37
C LEU A 18 33.82 43.73 42.01
N SER A 19 32.92 44.29 41.18
CA SER A 19 32.98 45.73 40.86
C SER A 19 31.65 46.27 40.32
N ILE A 20 31.27 47.42 40.87
CA ILE A 20 30.16 48.32 40.54
C ILE A 20 30.50 49.10 39.26
N ARG A 21 29.52 49.36 38.38
CA ARG A 21 29.50 50.61 37.61
C ARG A 21 28.10 51.06 37.18
N GLU A 22 27.75 52.26 37.65
CA GLU A 22 26.61 53.09 37.26
C GLU A 22 26.73 53.61 35.81
N GLY A 23 25.60 53.97 35.20
CA GLY A 23 25.54 54.69 33.94
C GLY A 23 24.11 55.10 33.54
N ASN A 24 23.73 56.32 33.94
CA ASN A 24 22.46 57.02 33.74
C ASN A 24 22.18 57.49 32.29
N ASN A 25 20.88 57.71 32.01
CA ASN A 25 20.25 58.73 31.13
C ASN A 25 20.49 58.60 29.59
N THR A 26 19.58 58.94 28.66
CA THR A 26 18.60 60.05 28.62
C THR A 26 17.65 59.87 27.41
N GLU A 27 16.37 60.23 27.60
CA GLU A 27 15.48 61.02 26.72
C GLU A 27 15.12 60.66 25.25
N SER A 28 13.79 60.52 25.07
CA SER A 28 12.92 61.36 24.20
C SER A 28 13.07 61.33 22.67
N ARG A 29 12.02 60.85 21.97
CA ARG A 29 11.13 61.73 21.18
C ARG A 29 9.95 61.00 20.52
N SER A 30 8.79 61.60 20.74
CA SER A 30 7.54 61.51 19.98
C SER A 30 7.69 61.86 18.50
N MET A 31 6.93 61.21 17.62
CA MET A 31 6.27 61.90 16.51
C MET A 31 5.05 61.13 16.00
N SER A 32 3.90 61.75 16.20
CA SER A 32 2.59 61.49 15.62
C SER A 32 2.49 62.09 14.21
N THR A 33 1.91 61.36 13.26
CA THR A 33 1.31 61.95 12.06
C THR A 33 0.11 61.13 11.60
N SER A 34 -1.07 61.68 11.90
CA SER A 34 -2.33 61.47 11.19
C SER A 34 -2.23 61.95 9.74
N ILE A 35 -2.80 61.23 8.77
CA ILE A 35 -3.39 61.81 7.55
C ILE A 35 -4.52 60.89 7.06
N SER A 36 -5.57 61.56 6.60
CA SER A 36 -6.94 61.15 6.33
C SER A 36 -7.13 60.48 4.96
N ARG A 37 -8.28 59.79 4.83
CA ARG A 37 -8.87 59.24 3.58
C ARG A 37 -9.04 60.31 2.47
N PRO A 38 -9.29 59.90 1.22
CA PRO A 38 -10.70 59.73 0.81
C PRO A 38 -10.98 58.45 -0.01
N SER A 39 -12.24 58.02 0.07
CA SER A 39 -12.88 57.07 -0.83
C SER A 39 -13.26 57.75 -2.15
N GLN A 40 -13.24 57.01 -3.27
CA GLN A 40 -14.32 57.11 -4.26
C GLN A 40 -14.35 55.92 -5.21
N ASP A 41 -15.60 55.57 -5.55
CA ASP A 41 -16.08 54.45 -6.33
C ASP A 41 -15.82 54.53 -7.85
N ASP A 42 -16.05 53.38 -8.48
CA ASP A 42 -16.40 53.11 -9.89
C ASP A 42 -15.33 53.33 -10.99
N ILE A 43 -15.01 52.24 -11.70
CA ILE A 43 -15.37 52.03 -13.13
C ILE A 43 -14.97 50.60 -13.57
N THR A 44 -15.80 50.09 -14.47
CA THR A 44 -15.91 48.79 -15.11
C THR A 44 -14.77 48.38 -16.07
N HIS A 45 -14.74 47.06 -16.35
CA HIS A 45 -14.23 46.38 -17.55
C HIS A 45 -12.73 46.45 -17.88
N LEU A 46 -12.04 45.30 -17.78
CA LEU A 46 -11.28 44.71 -18.89
C LEU A 46 -10.90 43.26 -18.57
N LYS A 47 -11.17 42.38 -19.54
CA LYS A 47 -10.56 41.06 -19.67
C LYS A 47 -9.05 41.26 -19.83
N ASP A 48 -8.25 40.41 -19.21
CA ASP A 48 -7.04 39.88 -19.85
C ASP A 48 -6.55 38.62 -19.12
N ASP A 49 -6.10 37.69 -19.96
CA ASP A 49 -5.48 36.42 -19.63
C ASP A 49 -4.24 36.61 -18.75
N GLN A 50 -4.09 35.80 -17.70
CA GLN A 50 -2.79 35.57 -17.09
C GLN A 50 -2.51 34.07 -16.95
N GLN A 51 -1.60 33.62 -17.82
CA GLN A 51 -0.67 32.52 -17.54
C GLN A 51 0.08 32.85 -16.24
N SER A 52 -0.06 31.99 -15.24
CA SER A 52 0.75 32.05 -14.03
C SER A 52 1.84 30.99 -14.10
N THR A 53 3.04 31.48 -14.40
CA THR A 53 4.34 30.84 -14.20
C THR A 53 4.58 30.72 -12.70
N VAL A 54 4.61 29.49 -12.18
CA VAL A 54 5.01 29.24 -10.79
C VAL A 54 6.52 29.07 -10.74
N ALA A 55 7.18 30.05 -10.11
CA ALA A 55 8.58 29.99 -9.71
C ALA A 55 8.70 29.11 -8.45
N ILE A 56 9.45 28.01 -8.55
CA ILE A 56 9.89 27.23 -7.39
C ILE A 56 11.33 27.65 -7.08
N ALA A 57 11.51 28.30 -5.93
CA ALA A 57 12.82 28.62 -5.38
C ALA A 57 13.32 27.48 -4.48
N ALA A 58 14.49 27.00 -4.89
CA ALA A 58 15.48 26.09 -4.31
C ALA A 58 15.63 25.96 -2.79
N GLY A 59 16.13 24.78 -2.39
CA GLY A 59 17.03 24.66 -1.25
C GLY A 59 17.38 23.23 -0.78
N SER A 60 18.33 22.55 -1.43
CA SER A 60 19.48 21.91 -0.74
C SER A 60 20.37 21.12 -1.72
N GLN A 61 21.67 21.26 -1.51
CA GLN A 61 22.80 20.99 -2.41
C GLN A 61 23.36 19.57 -2.22
N LEU A 62 23.83 18.94 -3.30
CA LEU A 62 24.92 17.94 -3.35
C LEU A 62 25.70 18.09 -4.68
N PRO A 63 26.99 17.71 -4.74
CA PRO A 63 28.01 18.30 -5.63
C PRO A 63 28.05 17.72 -7.06
N PRO A 64 28.76 18.38 -8.00
CA PRO A 64 28.67 18.08 -9.42
C PRO A 64 29.64 16.97 -9.84
N GLU A 65 29.15 16.01 -10.61
CA GLU A 65 29.99 15.10 -11.38
C GLU A 65 29.90 15.44 -12.87
N THR A 66 31.06 15.34 -13.50
CA THR A 66 31.50 15.91 -14.77
C THR A 66 30.65 15.56 -16.00
N ALA A 67 30.43 16.58 -16.82
CA ALA A 67 29.81 16.52 -18.13
C ALA A 67 30.69 15.82 -19.19
N VAL A 68 30.08 14.93 -19.98
CA VAL A 68 30.54 14.58 -21.33
C VAL A 68 29.40 14.84 -22.31
N ARG A 69 29.67 15.84 -23.16
CA ARG A 69 28.85 16.35 -24.26
C ARG A 69 28.90 15.41 -25.46
N ARG A 70 27.75 15.02 -26.01
CA ARG A 70 27.61 14.70 -27.46
C ARG A 70 26.22 15.06 -27.95
N GLU A 71 26.19 16.06 -28.82
CA GLU A 71 25.10 16.41 -29.71
C GLU A 71 24.91 15.27 -30.74
N GLY A 72 23.66 14.90 -31.00
CA GLY A 72 23.28 13.86 -31.95
C GLY A 72 22.00 14.25 -32.67
N GLN A 73 22.19 14.87 -33.82
CA GLN A 73 21.24 15.48 -34.71
C GLN A 73 20.44 14.44 -35.51
N VAL A 74 19.15 14.71 -35.68
CA VAL A 74 18.19 13.96 -36.50
C VAL A 74 18.51 14.19 -37.98
N VAL A 75 18.77 13.12 -38.73
CA VAL A 75 18.73 13.12 -40.19
C VAL A 75 18.06 11.82 -40.66
N ALA A 76 16.96 12.01 -41.38
CA ALA A 76 16.28 10.97 -42.15
C ALA A 76 17.12 10.59 -43.36
N GLU A 77 17.21 9.30 -43.68
CA GLU A 77 17.85 8.87 -44.91
C GLU A 77 17.04 7.81 -45.66
N THR A 78 16.83 8.16 -46.92
CA THR A 78 16.06 7.54 -47.98
C THR A 78 16.83 6.35 -48.55
N THR A 79 16.14 5.23 -48.76
CA THR A 79 16.69 4.05 -49.43
C THR A 79 16.75 4.28 -50.95
N GLN A 80 17.95 4.20 -51.53
CA GLN A 80 18.15 4.13 -52.98
C GLN A 80 19.19 3.06 -53.33
N GLU A 81 18.92 2.37 -54.43
CA GLU A 81 19.67 1.29 -55.06
C GLU A 81 21.14 1.63 -55.38
N ASN A 82 22.04 0.64 -55.27
CA ASN A 82 22.88 0.21 -56.39
C ASN A 82 23.75 -1.02 -56.09
N ASN A 83 23.48 -2.09 -56.85
CA ASN A 83 24.40 -2.93 -57.64
C ASN A 83 25.94 -2.77 -57.44
N LYS A 84 26.64 -3.86 -57.12
CA LYS A 84 27.63 -4.53 -58.02
C LYS A 84 28.47 -5.65 -57.36
N ASP A 85 28.44 -6.78 -58.05
CA ASP A 85 29.55 -7.66 -58.51
C ASP A 85 30.47 -8.48 -57.55
N HIS A 86 30.52 -9.78 -57.89
CA HIS A 86 31.63 -10.76 -57.77
C HIS A 86 31.93 -11.36 -56.37
N ALA A 87 32.21 -12.67 -56.17
CA ALA A 87 32.49 -13.81 -57.05
C ALA A 87 32.42 -15.15 -56.27
N GLU A 88 32.41 -16.24 -57.04
CA GLU A 88 32.98 -17.58 -56.77
C GLU A 88 32.24 -18.63 -55.90
N GLU A 89 31.64 -19.57 -56.65
CA GLU A 89 31.34 -20.97 -56.31
C GLU A 89 32.60 -21.77 -55.98
N PRO A 90 32.45 -22.86 -55.19
CA PRO A 90 33.00 -24.12 -55.69
C PRO A 90 32.02 -25.29 -55.59
N THR A 91 31.95 -26.00 -56.71
CA THR A 91 31.29 -27.28 -56.97
C THR A 91 32.14 -28.45 -56.44
N ILE A 92 31.56 -29.30 -55.59
CA ILE A 92 32.02 -30.66 -55.25
C ILE A 92 30.75 -31.44 -54.89
N GLY A 93 30.39 -32.62 -55.39
CA GLY A 93 30.98 -33.58 -56.31
C GLY A 93 30.11 -34.83 -56.17
N LYS A 94 29.34 -35.16 -57.22
CA LYS A 94 28.55 -36.40 -57.31
C LYS A 94 29.49 -37.60 -57.39
N LYS A 95 29.24 -38.64 -56.60
CA LYS A 95 29.72 -39.99 -56.87
C LYS A 95 28.57 -40.98 -56.73
N ASP A 96 28.40 -41.71 -57.82
CA ASP A 96 27.54 -42.86 -58.00
C ASP A 96 27.95 -44.00 -57.06
N HIS A 97 26.97 -44.75 -56.56
CA HIS A 97 27.17 -46.15 -56.25
C HIS A 97 25.87 -46.93 -56.48
N GLU A 98 25.85 -47.56 -57.65
CA GLU A 98 24.93 -48.59 -58.10
C GLU A 98 25.63 -49.94 -57.86
N GLN A 99 25.05 -50.84 -57.05
CA GLN A 99 25.04 -52.31 -57.26
C GLN A 99 24.41 -53.06 -56.07
N GLN A 100 23.36 -53.84 -56.41
CA GLN A 100 23.03 -55.23 -56.00
C GLN A 100 22.90 -55.54 -54.49
N GLU A 101 21.86 -56.21 -53.98
CA GLU A 101 21.35 -57.53 -54.38
C GLU A 101 19.89 -57.75 -53.93
N ALA A 102 19.23 -58.62 -54.67
CA ALA A 102 17.90 -59.15 -54.42
C ALA A 102 17.90 -60.18 -53.29
N ILE A 103 16.98 -60.03 -52.33
CA ILE A 103 16.47 -61.15 -51.53
C ILE A 103 14.95 -61.11 -51.58
N GLN A 104 14.40 -61.95 -52.45
CA GLN A 104 13.00 -62.36 -52.43
C GLN A 104 12.78 -63.23 -51.18
N THR A 105 11.97 -62.77 -50.23
CA THR A 105 11.29 -63.67 -49.29
C THR A 105 9.79 -63.49 -49.40
N ASN A 106 9.22 -64.52 -50.01
CA ASN A 106 7.81 -64.78 -50.24
C ASN A 106 7.18 -65.21 -48.91
N ASN A 107 6.25 -64.41 -48.37
CA ASN A 107 5.37 -64.85 -47.29
C ASN A 107 3.98 -64.24 -47.47
N ASN A 108 3.14 -65.00 -48.17
CA ASN A 108 1.70 -64.82 -48.24
C ASN A 108 1.10 -64.88 -46.83
N LYS A 109 0.67 -63.73 -46.31
CA LYS A 109 -0.23 -63.63 -45.17
C LYS A 109 -1.56 -63.06 -45.69
N PRO A 110 -2.72 -63.66 -45.36
CA PRO A 110 -4.00 -63.23 -45.91
C PRO A 110 -4.30 -61.79 -45.50
N GLN A 111 -4.42 -60.91 -46.50
CA GLN A 111 -4.95 -59.55 -46.39
C GLN A 111 -6.37 -59.63 -45.84
N GLN A 112 -6.53 -59.30 -44.56
CA GLN A 112 -7.76 -58.66 -44.12
C GLN A 112 -7.80 -57.32 -44.85
N ALA A 113 -8.84 -57.12 -45.67
CA ALA A 113 -9.14 -55.84 -46.27
C ALA A 113 -9.37 -54.83 -45.14
N VAL A 114 -8.29 -54.14 -44.75
CA VAL A 114 -8.37 -52.90 -43.98
C VAL A 114 -8.95 -51.91 -44.97
N GLU A 115 -10.19 -51.52 -44.71
CA GLU A 115 -10.86 -50.41 -45.37
C GLU A 115 -10.00 -49.17 -45.10
N GLU A 116 -9.11 -48.87 -46.06
CA GLU A 116 -8.27 -47.68 -46.06
C GLU A 116 -9.22 -46.50 -46.31
N VAL A 117 -9.79 -46.00 -45.22
CA VAL A 117 -10.57 -44.76 -45.22
C VAL A 117 -9.58 -43.66 -45.55
N CYS A 118 -9.45 -43.35 -46.85
CA CYS A 118 -8.79 -42.15 -47.34
C CYS A 118 -9.60 -40.95 -46.84
N TYR A 119 -9.24 -40.44 -45.67
CA TYR A 119 -9.65 -39.10 -45.27
C TYR A 119 -8.98 -38.13 -46.23
N ASP A 120 -9.78 -37.32 -46.92
CA ASP A 120 -9.25 -36.21 -47.73
C ASP A 120 -8.33 -35.36 -46.84
N GLU A 121 -7.03 -35.37 -47.13
CA GLU A 121 -5.94 -34.81 -46.31
C GLU A 121 -5.95 -33.26 -46.28
N GLU A 122 -6.93 -32.62 -46.92
CA GLU A 122 -6.84 -31.22 -47.34
C GLU A 122 -7.17 -30.16 -46.27
N ASP A 123 -7.73 -30.48 -45.09
CA ASP A 123 -8.17 -29.44 -44.14
C ASP A 123 -7.86 -29.70 -42.64
N ILE A 124 -6.86 -30.51 -42.28
CA ILE A 124 -6.46 -30.62 -40.85
C ILE A 124 -5.62 -29.40 -40.46
N GLU A 125 -6.25 -28.41 -39.83
CA GLU A 125 -5.59 -27.22 -39.30
C GLU A 125 -4.65 -27.58 -38.13
N TRP A 126 -3.35 -27.71 -38.42
CA TRP A 126 -2.30 -27.91 -37.43
C TRP A 126 -1.97 -26.59 -36.74
N HIS A 127 -2.06 -26.56 -35.42
CA HIS A 127 -1.75 -25.39 -34.61
C HIS A 127 -0.71 -25.79 -33.55
N ALA A 128 0.01 -24.78 -33.06
CA ALA A 128 0.90 -24.97 -31.93
C ALA A 128 0.03 -25.43 -30.75
N PRO A 129 0.32 -26.61 -30.18
CA PRO A 129 -0.60 -27.30 -29.29
C PRO A 129 -0.56 -26.71 -27.88
N PHE A 130 0.51 -25.99 -27.57
CA PHE A 130 0.77 -25.37 -26.29
C PHE A 130 1.40 -24.01 -26.56
N GLY A 131 1.10 -23.03 -25.71
CA GLY A 131 1.84 -21.79 -25.66
C GLY A 131 3.33 -22.05 -25.43
N GLU A 132 4.15 -21.12 -25.90
CA GLU A 132 5.60 -21.09 -25.66
C GLU A 132 5.89 -20.74 -24.18
N SER A 133 5.45 -21.60 -23.27
CA SER A 133 5.57 -21.46 -21.82
C SER A 133 6.35 -22.62 -21.19
N THR A 134 7.03 -22.35 -20.07
CA THR A 134 7.75 -23.39 -19.32
C THR A 134 6.84 -24.51 -18.81
N PHE A 135 5.53 -24.29 -18.65
CA PHE A 135 4.56 -25.35 -18.32
C PHE A 135 4.56 -26.47 -19.36
N THR A 136 4.87 -26.15 -20.62
CA THR A 136 4.98 -27.13 -21.71
C THR A 136 6.17 -28.07 -21.50
N PHE A 137 7.26 -27.62 -20.85
CA PHE A 137 8.38 -28.51 -20.49
C PHE A 137 8.02 -29.48 -19.36
N LEU A 138 7.25 -29.04 -18.36
CA LEU A 138 6.76 -29.93 -17.29
C LEU A 138 5.95 -31.09 -17.86
N PHE A 139 5.21 -30.84 -18.95
CA PHE A 139 4.46 -31.86 -19.65
C PHE A 139 5.35 -32.75 -20.55
N MET A 140 6.10 -32.14 -21.48
CA MET A 140 6.75 -32.85 -22.60
C MET A 140 8.06 -33.56 -22.23
N CYS A 141 8.78 -33.06 -21.24
CA CYS A 141 10.11 -33.56 -20.92
C CYS A 141 10.04 -34.74 -19.95
N LYS A 142 11.04 -35.64 -20.02
CA LYS A 142 11.16 -36.73 -19.04
C LYS A 142 11.29 -36.14 -17.62
N PRO A 143 10.61 -36.69 -16.61
CA PRO A 143 10.83 -36.30 -15.22
C PRO A 143 12.33 -36.34 -14.89
N CYS A 144 12.80 -35.37 -14.11
CA CYS A 144 14.21 -35.20 -13.73
C CYS A 144 15.20 -34.88 -14.88
N SER A 145 14.73 -34.64 -16.11
CA SER A 145 15.59 -34.07 -17.15
C SER A 145 15.96 -32.61 -16.85
N HIS A 146 17.06 -32.11 -17.43
CA HIS A 146 17.47 -30.71 -17.21
C HIS A 146 16.38 -29.69 -17.56
N ALA A 147 15.62 -29.92 -18.64
CA ALA A 147 14.51 -29.04 -19.04
C ALA A 147 13.33 -29.11 -18.07
N PHE A 148 13.00 -30.31 -17.56
CA PHE A 148 11.97 -30.49 -16.54
C PHE A 148 12.33 -29.79 -15.22
N VAL A 149 13.57 -29.97 -14.74
CA VAL A 149 14.05 -29.31 -13.51
C VAL A 149 14.07 -27.79 -13.66
N TYR A 150 14.47 -27.28 -14.83
CA TYR A 150 14.42 -25.85 -15.13
C TYR A 150 12.99 -25.31 -15.07
N ALA A 151 12.04 -25.97 -15.72
CA ALA A 151 10.64 -25.55 -15.70
C ALA A 151 10.03 -25.62 -14.30
N LEU A 152 10.36 -26.65 -13.52
CA LEU A 152 9.96 -26.75 -12.13
C LEU A 152 10.54 -25.60 -11.29
N PHE A 153 11.79 -25.23 -11.53
CA PHE A 153 12.41 -24.08 -10.87
C PHE A 153 11.68 -22.77 -11.21
N VAL A 154 11.37 -22.51 -12.49
CA VAL A 154 10.64 -21.31 -12.91
C VAL A 154 9.24 -21.27 -12.28
N TYR A 155 8.52 -22.40 -12.27
CA TYR A 155 7.23 -22.53 -11.59
C TYR A 155 7.33 -22.22 -10.09
N LEU A 156 8.30 -22.81 -9.38
CA LEU A 156 8.47 -22.57 -7.94
C LEU A 156 8.87 -21.12 -7.65
N LEU A 157 9.67 -20.51 -8.53
CA LEU A 157 10.05 -19.10 -8.42
C LEU A 157 8.81 -18.21 -8.56
N GLN A 158 8.01 -18.41 -9.62
CA GLN A 158 6.76 -17.68 -9.83
C GLN A 158 5.79 -17.88 -8.66
N LEU A 159 5.59 -19.11 -8.21
CA LEU A 159 4.76 -19.44 -7.04
C LEU A 159 5.24 -18.71 -5.78
N SER A 160 6.56 -18.65 -5.56
CA SER A 160 7.12 -17.98 -4.39
C SER A 160 6.85 -16.48 -4.40
N PHE A 161 6.98 -15.80 -5.55
CA PHE A 161 6.65 -14.38 -5.67
C PHE A 161 5.17 -14.11 -5.43
N VAL A 162 4.28 -14.93 -5.98
CA VAL A 162 2.83 -14.78 -5.80
C VAL A 162 2.44 -15.03 -4.33
N ILE A 163 3.02 -16.03 -3.66
CA ILE A 163 2.79 -16.27 -2.23
C ILE A 163 3.32 -15.12 -1.38
N LEU A 164 4.52 -14.61 -1.68
CA LEU A 164 5.07 -13.46 -0.96
C LEU A 164 4.18 -12.22 -1.12
N ALA A 165 3.70 -11.93 -2.33
CA ALA A 165 2.76 -10.85 -2.58
C ALA A 165 1.43 -11.06 -1.83
N LEU A 166 0.93 -12.29 -1.75
CA LEU A 166 -0.29 -12.61 -1.00
C LEU A 166 -0.11 -12.43 0.52
N VAL A 167 1.03 -12.87 1.06
CA VAL A 167 1.35 -12.72 2.49
C VAL A 167 1.54 -11.26 2.85
N ASP A 168 2.23 -10.48 2.01
CA ASP A 168 2.39 -9.04 2.18
C ASP A 168 1.04 -8.30 2.12
N ALA A 169 0.15 -8.74 1.24
CA ALA A 169 -1.19 -8.17 1.12
C ALA A 169 -2.13 -8.53 2.28
N ILE A 170 -1.84 -9.56 3.10
CA ILE A 170 -2.73 -10.01 4.17
C ILE A 170 -2.08 -9.79 5.54
N ASP A 171 -2.56 -8.80 6.27
CA ASP A 171 -2.18 -8.56 7.66
C ASP A 171 -3.16 -9.25 8.63
N ALA A 172 -2.93 -10.54 8.87
CA ALA A 172 -3.75 -11.35 9.77
C ALA A 172 -3.81 -10.84 11.24
N GLY A 173 -2.98 -9.87 11.61
CA GLY A 173 -2.97 -9.27 12.95
C GLY A 173 -3.98 -8.14 13.14
N SER A 174 -4.45 -7.52 12.07
CA SER A 174 -5.29 -6.32 12.13
C SER A 174 -6.80 -6.64 12.08
N PRO A 175 -7.68 -5.77 12.62
CA PRO A 175 -9.14 -5.91 12.46
C PRO A 175 -9.60 -5.77 10.99
N ASN A 176 -8.73 -5.27 10.12
CA ASN A 176 -8.93 -5.18 8.68
C ASN A 176 -7.81 -5.96 7.97
N PRO A 177 -7.86 -7.31 7.92
CA PRO A 177 -6.73 -8.11 7.45
C PRO A 177 -6.33 -7.86 6.01
N LEU A 178 -7.26 -7.39 5.19
CA LEU A 178 -7.02 -7.07 3.79
C LEU A 178 -6.60 -5.60 3.62
N GLN A 179 -6.40 -4.84 4.69
CA GLN A 179 -6.01 -3.42 4.68
C GLN A 179 -6.84 -2.60 3.69
N LEU A 180 -8.14 -2.90 3.58
CA LEU A 180 -9.01 -2.24 2.62
C LEU A 180 -9.26 -0.81 3.07
N PRO A 181 -8.98 0.21 2.23
CA PRO A 181 -9.24 1.58 2.59
C PRO A 181 -10.75 1.75 2.78
N PRO A 182 -11.19 2.44 3.84
CA PRO A 182 -12.59 2.69 4.06
C PRO A 182 -13.06 3.74 3.06
N MET A 183 -13.96 3.36 2.13
CA MET A 183 -14.52 4.25 1.10
C MET A 183 -13.47 4.89 0.19
N VAL A 184 -13.68 4.80 -1.12
CA VAL A 184 -12.69 5.25 -2.10
C VAL A 184 -13.36 6.24 -3.03
N GLY A 185 -12.66 7.30 -3.41
CA GLY A 185 -13.16 8.30 -4.35
C GLY A 185 -13.68 7.67 -5.65
N LEU A 186 -14.65 8.34 -6.28
CA LEU A 186 -15.23 7.89 -7.55
C LEU A 186 -14.16 7.66 -8.64
N PRO A 187 -13.13 8.54 -8.82
CA PRO A 187 -12.10 8.31 -9.84
C PRO A 187 -11.34 7.00 -9.63
N THR A 188 -10.90 6.72 -8.39
CA THR A 188 -10.21 5.47 -8.06
C THR A 188 -11.14 4.26 -8.23
N THR A 189 -12.41 4.38 -7.86
CA THR A 189 -13.38 3.29 -8.05
C THR A 189 -13.58 2.96 -9.52
N LEU A 190 -13.65 3.97 -10.41
CA LEU A 190 -13.71 3.76 -11.85
C LEU A 190 -12.44 3.12 -12.39
N ALA A 191 -11.27 3.56 -11.93
CA ALA A 191 -9.99 2.95 -12.30
C ALA A 191 -9.92 1.48 -11.86
N GLN A 192 -10.35 1.16 -10.64
CA GLN A 192 -10.43 -0.22 -10.15
C GLN A 192 -11.30 -1.09 -11.03
N VAL A 193 -12.49 -0.61 -11.45
CA VAL A 193 -13.37 -1.37 -12.37
C VAL A 193 -12.68 -1.65 -13.71
N VAL A 194 -12.03 -0.63 -14.31
CA VAL A 194 -11.28 -0.81 -15.57
C VAL A 194 -10.14 -1.80 -15.40
N ILE A 195 -9.37 -1.68 -14.32
CA ILE A 195 -8.28 -2.60 -14.00
C ILE A 195 -8.81 -4.03 -13.85
N LEU A 196 -9.94 -4.26 -13.17
CA LEU A 196 -10.51 -5.61 -13.05
C LEU A 196 -10.89 -6.21 -14.40
N PHE A 197 -11.42 -5.42 -15.35
CA PHE A 197 -11.64 -5.91 -16.72
C PHE A 197 -10.34 -6.30 -17.41
N VAL A 198 -9.31 -5.45 -17.30
CA VAL A 198 -7.99 -5.68 -17.86
C VAL A 198 -7.39 -6.96 -17.25
N VAL A 199 -7.41 -7.10 -15.94
CA VAL A 199 -6.88 -8.27 -15.22
C VAL A 199 -7.50 -9.58 -15.72
N VAL A 200 -8.82 -9.62 -15.91
CA VAL A 200 -9.51 -10.80 -16.45
C VAL A 200 -9.12 -11.06 -17.92
N ALA A 201 -8.95 -10.00 -18.72
CA ALA A 201 -8.55 -10.11 -20.12
C ALA A 201 -7.10 -10.60 -20.29
N PHE A 202 -6.20 -10.19 -19.40
CA PHE A 202 -4.77 -10.54 -19.41
C PHE A 202 -4.46 -11.90 -18.75
N GLN A 203 -5.46 -12.59 -18.22
CA GLN A 203 -5.25 -13.87 -17.54
C GLN A 203 -5.08 -15.04 -18.51
N SER A 204 -3.99 -15.05 -19.28
CA SER A 204 -3.63 -16.07 -20.27
C SER A 204 -3.51 -17.46 -19.65
N ASP A 205 -2.83 -17.58 -18.52
CA ASP A 205 -2.55 -18.86 -17.86
C ASP A 205 -3.80 -19.64 -17.47
N LEU A 206 -4.78 -18.96 -16.86
CA LEU A 206 -6.04 -19.59 -16.46
C LEU A 206 -6.79 -20.10 -17.70
N MET A 207 -6.84 -19.27 -18.73
CA MET A 207 -7.56 -19.59 -19.96
C MET A 207 -6.88 -20.74 -20.71
N GLU A 208 -5.54 -20.76 -20.77
CA GLU A 208 -4.79 -21.83 -21.41
C GLU A 208 -4.89 -23.14 -20.63
N ALA A 209 -4.78 -23.11 -19.29
CA ALA A 209 -4.90 -24.29 -18.44
C ALA A 209 -6.28 -24.98 -18.60
N VAL A 210 -7.36 -24.20 -18.61
CA VAL A 210 -8.71 -24.77 -18.82
C VAL A 210 -8.92 -25.23 -20.25
N SER A 211 -8.36 -24.53 -21.24
CA SER A 211 -8.41 -24.99 -22.64
C SER A 211 -7.69 -26.33 -22.79
N LYS A 212 -6.49 -26.47 -22.23
CA LYS A 212 -5.73 -27.74 -22.16
C LYS A 212 -6.56 -28.85 -21.51
N LEU A 213 -7.21 -28.56 -20.38
CA LEU A 213 -8.04 -29.54 -19.67
C LEU A 213 -9.26 -29.99 -20.49
N HIS A 214 -9.89 -29.07 -21.21
CA HIS A 214 -11.04 -29.33 -22.07
C HIS A 214 -10.68 -30.12 -23.35
N ASP A 215 -9.57 -29.76 -23.98
CA ASP A 215 -9.07 -30.43 -25.18
C ASP A 215 -8.63 -31.86 -24.83
N GLY A 216 -8.14 -32.06 -23.60
CA GLY A 216 -7.82 -33.36 -23.05
C GLY A 216 -6.43 -33.85 -23.46
N TYR A 217 -6.06 -35.02 -22.96
CA TYR A 217 -4.76 -35.63 -23.26
C TYR A 217 -4.78 -36.29 -24.65
N TYR A 218 -3.73 -36.07 -25.45
CA TYR A 218 -3.53 -36.66 -26.78
C TYR A 218 -2.55 -37.85 -26.72
N PRO A 219 -3.01 -39.12 -26.63
CA PRO A 219 -2.13 -40.27 -26.37
C PRO A 219 -0.99 -40.50 -27.37
N PRO A 220 -1.14 -40.25 -28.70
CA PRO A 220 -0.06 -40.46 -29.66
C PRO A 220 1.20 -39.65 -29.37
N ILE A 221 1.12 -38.59 -28.55
CA ILE A 221 2.27 -37.77 -28.17
C ILE A 221 3.38 -38.57 -27.48
N ILE A 222 3.03 -39.66 -26.80
CA ILE A 222 4.00 -40.48 -26.06
C ILE A 222 5.04 -41.13 -26.98
N SER A 223 4.69 -41.33 -28.26
CA SER A 223 5.58 -41.89 -29.28
C SER A 223 6.73 -40.92 -29.63
N VAL A 224 6.47 -39.62 -29.59
CA VAL A 224 7.44 -38.55 -29.87
C VAL A 224 8.15 -38.12 -28.59
N PHE A 225 7.39 -38.00 -27.50
CA PHE A 225 7.86 -37.57 -26.19
C PHE A 225 7.55 -38.64 -25.14
N PRO A 226 8.47 -39.56 -24.84
CA PRO A 226 8.24 -40.62 -23.85
C PRO A 226 8.02 -40.10 -22.41
N GLY A 227 8.29 -38.81 -22.15
CA GLY A 227 7.98 -38.15 -20.88
C GLY A 227 6.56 -37.57 -20.80
N ALA A 228 5.87 -37.42 -21.93
CA ALA A 228 4.55 -36.82 -22.05
C ALA A 228 3.43 -37.80 -21.64
N THR A 229 3.49 -38.29 -20.42
CA THR A 229 2.47 -39.17 -19.82
C THR A 229 1.21 -38.39 -19.43
N TYR A 230 0.09 -39.10 -19.21
CA TYR A 230 -1.14 -38.47 -18.71
C TYR A 230 -0.93 -37.73 -17.36
N ALA A 231 -0.10 -38.29 -16.46
CA ALA A 231 0.16 -37.69 -15.16
C ALA A 231 0.93 -36.37 -15.26
N THR A 232 1.95 -36.29 -16.13
CA THR A 232 2.72 -35.05 -16.34
C THR A 232 1.89 -33.98 -17.05
N TRP A 233 1.03 -34.38 -17.98
CA TRP A 233 0.03 -33.50 -18.59
C TRP A 233 -0.91 -32.88 -17.55
N LEU A 234 -1.54 -33.72 -16.72
CA LEU A 234 -2.49 -33.27 -15.71
C LEU A 234 -1.81 -32.38 -14.67
N MET A 235 -0.60 -32.75 -14.23
CA MET A 235 0.18 -31.94 -13.29
C MET A 235 0.50 -30.55 -13.85
N SER A 236 0.93 -30.46 -15.12
CA SER A 236 1.19 -29.18 -15.78
C SER A 236 -0.08 -28.31 -15.85
N CYS A 237 -1.22 -28.90 -16.22
CA CYS A 237 -2.50 -28.19 -16.25
C CYS A 237 -2.92 -27.68 -14.87
N ILE A 238 -2.80 -28.50 -13.82
CA ILE A 238 -3.13 -28.11 -12.45
C ILE A 238 -2.17 -27.02 -11.95
N ALA A 239 -0.87 -27.13 -12.23
CA ALA A 239 0.13 -26.14 -11.85
C ALA A 239 -0.17 -24.76 -12.47
N GLN A 240 -0.45 -24.72 -13.77
CA GLN A 240 -0.82 -23.48 -14.48
C GLN A 240 -2.15 -22.92 -13.98
N LEU A 241 -3.15 -23.77 -13.70
CA LEU A 241 -4.44 -23.34 -13.13
C LEU A 241 -4.26 -22.70 -11.75
N ILE A 242 -3.46 -23.31 -10.87
CA ILE A 242 -3.19 -22.79 -9.52
C ILE A 242 -2.52 -21.42 -9.59
N ILE A 243 -1.49 -21.27 -10.43
CA ILE A 243 -0.79 -19.99 -10.61
C ILE A 243 -1.74 -18.92 -11.15
N GLY A 244 -2.46 -19.23 -12.22
CA GLY A 244 -3.44 -18.32 -12.81
C GLY A 244 -4.48 -17.86 -11.77
N LEU A 245 -5.02 -18.77 -10.95
CA LEU A 245 -5.97 -18.43 -9.89
C LEU A 245 -5.35 -17.60 -8.76
N LEU A 246 -4.14 -17.93 -8.32
CA LEU A 246 -3.46 -17.17 -7.26
C LEU A 246 -3.12 -15.74 -7.71
N ILE A 247 -2.61 -15.57 -8.93
CA ILE A 247 -2.34 -14.24 -9.52
C ILE A 247 -3.64 -13.43 -9.57
N LEU A 248 -4.76 -14.04 -9.97
CA LEU A 248 -6.05 -13.37 -9.99
C LEU A 248 -6.49 -12.87 -8.61
N VAL A 249 -6.38 -13.73 -7.59
CA VAL A 249 -6.76 -13.41 -6.22
C VAL A 249 -5.86 -12.30 -5.66
N VAL A 250 -4.55 -12.40 -5.82
CA VAL A 250 -3.61 -11.36 -5.38
C VAL A 250 -3.88 -10.04 -6.08
N THR A 251 -4.06 -10.06 -7.41
CA THR A 251 -4.34 -8.84 -8.17
C THR A 251 -5.65 -8.20 -7.74
N PHE A 252 -6.68 -9.00 -7.47
CA PHE A 252 -7.94 -8.52 -6.94
C PHE A 252 -7.77 -7.85 -5.57
N ILE A 253 -7.05 -8.48 -4.63
CA ILE A 253 -6.79 -7.93 -3.30
C ILE A 253 -6.01 -6.61 -3.41
N LEU A 254 -4.88 -6.59 -4.14
CA LEU A 254 -4.06 -5.39 -4.32
C LEU A 254 -4.85 -4.26 -5.00
N THR A 255 -5.72 -4.59 -5.97
CA THR A 255 -6.57 -3.58 -6.62
C THR A 255 -7.54 -2.95 -5.62
N MET A 256 -8.07 -3.75 -4.69
CA MET A 256 -9.02 -3.30 -3.67
C MET A 256 -8.38 -2.48 -2.54
N GLN A 257 -7.10 -2.72 -2.24
CA GLN A 257 -6.31 -2.01 -1.22
C GLN A 257 -5.94 -0.59 -1.61
N VAL A 258 -5.89 -0.30 -2.91
CA VAL A 258 -5.35 0.96 -3.37
C VAL A 258 -6.38 2.09 -3.26
N ASP A 259 -5.94 3.23 -2.74
CA ASP A 259 -6.64 4.51 -2.61
C ASP A 259 -6.36 5.48 -3.78
N ASN A 260 -5.22 5.32 -4.46
CA ASN A 260 -4.75 6.16 -5.56
C ASN A 260 -4.52 5.39 -6.87
N VAL A 261 -5.07 5.90 -7.98
CA VAL A 261 -4.94 5.32 -9.32
C VAL A 261 -3.49 5.00 -9.72
N VAL A 262 -2.52 5.86 -9.37
CA VAL A 262 -1.11 5.65 -9.72
C VAL A 262 -0.57 4.38 -9.05
N ASN A 263 -0.86 4.20 -7.77
CA ASN A 263 -0.46 3.01 -7.03
C ASN A 263 -1.14 1.75 -7.60
N SER A 264 -2.37 1.88 -8.13
CA SER A 264 -3.07 0.75 -8.75
C SER A 264 -2.34 0.28 -10.01
N MET A 265 -1.90 1.23 -10.84
CA MET A 265 -1.16 0.92 -12.07
C MET A 265 0.22 0.34 -11.79
N LEU A 266 0.91 0.81 -10.74
CA LEU A 266 2.21 0.27 -10.32
C LEU A 266 2.08 -1.17 -9.82
N ASN A 267 1.10 -1.44 -8.95
CA ASN A 267 0.84 -2.80 -8.45
C ASN A 267 0.45 -3.74 -9.59
N PHE A 268 -0.38 -3.28 -10.53
CA PHE A 268 -0.75 -4.04 -11.71
C PHE A 268 0.46 -4.37 -12.60
N ALA A 269 1.34 -3.39 -12.88
CA ALA A 269 2.54 -3.61 -13.69
C ALA A 269 3.50 -4.62 -13.05
N ALA A 270 3.70 -4.53 -11.72
CA ALA A 270 4.54 -5.47 -10.99
C ALA A 270 3.98 -6.91 -11.03
N LEU A 271 2.66 -7.07 -10.87
CA LEU A 271 2.03 -8.39 -10.96
C LEU A 271 2.02 -8.95 -12.38
N HIS A 272 1.86 -8.12 -13.40
CA HIS A 272 1.98 -8.54 -14.80
C HIS A 272 3.39 -9.06 -15.10
N PHE A 273 4.43 -8.39 -14.58
CA PHE A 273 5.79 -8.90 -14.71
C PHE A 273 5.97 -10.29 -14.07
N ILE A 274 5.34 -10.54 -12.92
CA ILE A 274 5.37 -11.86 -12.27
C ILE A 274 4.61 -12.91 -13.10
N ALA A 275 3.50 -12.52 -13.74
CA ALA A 275 2.75 -13.39 -14.64
C ALA A 275 3.59 -13.84 -15.84
N ASP A 276 4.40 -12.95 -16.42
CA ASP A 276 5.20 -13.23 -17.62
C ASP A 276 6.52 -14.01 -17.36
N ILE A 277 6.82 -14.37 -16.11
CA ILE A 277 8.11 -15.02 -15.76
C ILE A 277 8.29 -16.35 -16.49
N ASP A 278 7.23 -17.11 -16.71
CA ASP A 278 7.29 -18.41 -17.37
C ASP A 278 7.53 -18.30 -18.88
N ASP A 279 6.89 -17.33 -19.55
CA ASP A 279 7.13 -17.00 -20.96
C ASP A 279 8.55 -16.47 -21.17
N ILE A 280 9.00 -15.53 -20.32
CA ILE A 280 10.40 -15.05 -20.32
C ILE A 280 11.37 -16.21 -20.08
N GLY A 281 11.03 -17.11 -19.16
CA GLY A 281 11.80 -18.31 -18.86
C GLY A 281 11.92 -19.25 -20.06
N PHE A 282 10.86 -19.39 -20.86
CA PHE A 282 10.86 -20.18 -22.09
C PHE A 282 11.75 -19.55 -23.16
N GLU A 283 11.61 -18.24 -23.38
CA GLU A 283 12.42 -17.49 -24.36
C GLU A 283 13.91 -17.49 -24.00
N LEU A 284 14.28 -17.33 -22.72
CA LEU A 284 15.67 -17.46 -22.28
C LEU A 284 16.24 -18.86 -22.55
N ALA A 285 15.42 -19.89 -22.42
CA ALA A 285 15.81 -21.27 -22.73
C ALA A 285 15.97 -21.50 -24.24
N LYS A 286 15.13 -20.87 -25.07
CA LYS A 286 15.21 -20.86 -26.55
C LYS A 286 16.48 -20.20 -27.06
N LEU A 287 16.86 -19.07 -26.47
CA LEU A 287 18.11 -18.34 -26.75
C LEU A 287 19.36 -19.09 -26.28
N GLY A 288 19.20 -20.10 -25.42
CA GLY A 288 20.30 -20.97 -24.98
C GLY A 288 21.08 -20.44 -23.78
N PHE A 289 20.58 -19.43 -23.07
CA PHE A 289 21.22 -18.88 -21.88
C PHE A 289 21.30 -19.87 -20.72
N VAL A 290 20.36 -20.82 -20.64
CA VAL A 290 20.30 -21.81 -19.55
C VAL A 290 21.29 -22.96 -19.76
N SER A 291 21.17 -23.65 -20.89
CA SER A 291 22.05 -24.76 -21.29
C SER A 291 21.70 -25.24 -22.69
N HIS A 292 22.69 -25.68 -23.47
CA HIS A 292 22.46 -26.33 -24.77
C HIS A 292 21.53 -27.55 -24.71
N LYS A 293 21.49 -28.29 -23.59
CA LYS A 293 20.57 -29.43 -23.44
C LYS A 293 19.11 -28.97 -23.34
N VAL A 294 18.87 -27.89 -22.59
CA VAL A 294 17.54 -27.30 -22.44
C VAL A 294 17.11 -26.68 -23.76
N GLN A 295 17.98 -25.91 -24.41
CA GLN A 295 17.75 -25.30 -25.72
C GLN A 295 17.28 -26.30 -26.78
N ARG A 296 17.96 -27.45 -26.90
CA ARG A 296 17.52 -28.52 -27.83
C ARG A 296 16.15 -29.09 -27.49
N SER A 297 15.80 -29.11 -26.21
CA SER A 297 14.48 -29.57 -25.77
C SER A 297 13.41 -28.53 -26.11
N VAL A 298 13.73 -27.23 -25.98
CA VAL A 298 12.86 -26.11 -26.35
C VAL A 298 12.49 -26.16 -27.82
N TRP A 299 13.48 -26.23 -28.72
CA TRP A 299 13.20 -26.30 -30.16
C TRP A 299 12.35 -27.51 -30.54
N ARG A 300 12.61 -28.66 -29.92
CA ARG A 300 11.80 -29.86 -30.16
C ARG A 300 10.35 -29.69 -29.72
N VAL A 301 10.13 -28.98 -28.61
CA VAL A 301 8.78 -28.72 -28.07
C VAL A 301 8.07 -27.64 -28.90
N ALA A 302 8.77 -26.58 -29.30
CA ALA A 302 8.23 -25.47 -30.08
C ALA A 302 7.81 -25.89 -31.50
N ASP A 303 8.54 -26.81 -32.12
CA ASP A 303 8.24 -27.30 -33.47
C ASP A 303 7.08 -28.33 -33.50
N PHE A 304 6.65 -28.84 -32.35
CA PHE A 304 5.63 -29.88 -32.28
C PHE A 304 4.22 -29.29 -32.48
N LYS A 305 3.42 -29.89 -33.37
CA LYS A 305 2.03 -29.50 -33.68
C LYS A 305 1.04 -30.61 -33.34
N VAL A 306 -0.17 -30.27 -32.87
CA VAL A 306 -1.27 -31.24 -32.61
C VAL A 306 -2.48 -30.86 -33.47
N PRO A 307 -3.27 -31.83 -33.96
CA PRO A 307 -4.50 -31.55 -34.72
C PRO A 307 -5.55 -30.83 -33.87
N LYS A 308 -6.27 -29.87 -34.45
CA LYS A 308 -7.28 -29.06 -33.74
C LYS A 308 -8.50 -29.90 -33.45
N GLN A 309 -8.81 -30.05 -32.17
CA GLN A 309 -10.10 -30.57 -31.77
C GLN A 309 -11.08 -29.40 -31.77
N ASP A 310 -11.98 -29.38 -32.74
CA ASP A 310 -13.01 -28.33 -32.88
C ASP A 310 -14.15 -28.56 -31.86
N LYS A 311 -13.79 -28.65 -30.59
CA LYS A 311 -14.75 -28.73 -29.48
C LYS A 311 -15.26 -27.31 -29.24
N GLY A 312 -16.57 -27.11 -29.39
CA GLY A 312 -17.19 -25.79 -29.44
C GLY A 312 -16.73 -24.80 -28.35
N ASN A 313 -16.56 -23.53 -28.74
CA ASN A 313 -16.06 -22.42 -27.90
C ASN A 313 -16.95 -22.04 -26.70
N ALA A 314 -18.06 -22.76 -26.46
CA ALA A 314 -19.04 -22.43 -25.42
C ALA A 314 -18.45 -22.53 -24.02
N LEU A 315 -17.66 -23.57 -23.73
CA LEU A 315 -17.05 -23.74 -22.40
C LEU A 315 -16.06 -22.62 -22.10
N ARG A 316 -15.18 -22.29 -23.06
CA ARG A 316 -14.19 -21.21 -22.92
C ARG A 316 -14.87 -19.86 -22.65
N ARG A 317 -15.94 -19.55 -23.39
CA ARG A 317 -16.74 -18.34 -23.18
C ARG A 317 -17.43 -18.35 -21.82
N GLY A 318 -17.99 -19.50 -21.42
CA GLY A 318 -18.65 -19.67 -20.13
C GLY A 318 -17.70 -19.49 -18.95
N LEU A 319 -16.48 -20.03 -19.04
CA LEU A 319 -15.44 -19.84 -18.03
C LEU A 319 -15.04 -18.37 -17.91
N TYR A 320 -14.72 -17.71 -19.03
CA TYR A 320 -14.36 -16.28 -19.03
C TYR A 320 -15.47 -15.43 -18.39
N LEU A 321 -16.72 -15.64 -18.80
CA LEU A 321 -17.87 -14.97 -18.22
C LEU A 321 -18.05 -15.30 -16.73
N GLY A 322 -17.81 -16.55 -16.34
CA GLY A 322 -17.87 -17.00 -14.95
C GLY A 322 -16.82 -16.31 -14.07
N THR A 323 -15.56 -16.26 -14.50
CA THR A 323 -14.48 -15.56 -13.81
C THR A 323 -14.77 -14.07 -13.69
N LEU A 324 -15.23 -13.44 -14.78
CA LEU A 324 -15.62 -12.03 -14.80
C LEU A 324 -16.74 -11.75 -13.78
N VAL A 325 -17.82 -12.53 -13.81
CA VAL A 325 -18.94 -12.40 -12.86
C VAL A 325 -18.45 -12.63 -11.42
N GLY A 326 -17.62 -13.65 -11.19
CA GLY A 326 -17.08 -13.97 -9.87
C GLY A 326 -16.30 -12.80 -9.26
N ILE A 327 -15.40 -12.18 -10.04
CA ILE A 327 -14.63 -11.02 -9.60
C ILE A 327 -15.53 -9.82 -9.32
N PHE A 328 -16.49 -9.53 -10.20
CA PHE A 328 -17.39 -8.38 -10.01
C PHE A 328 -18.36 -8.58 -8.85
N VAL A 329 -18.78 -9.81 -8.56
CA VAL A 329 -19.54 -10.13 -7.34
C VAL A 329 -18.68 -9.90 -6.10
N GLY A 330 -17.43 -10.38 -6.09
CA GLY A 330 -16.49 -10.10 -5.00
C GLY A 330 -16.25 -8.60 -4.80
N PHE A 331 -16.02 -7.87 -5.89
CA PHE A 331 -15.87 -6.42 -5.89
C PHE A 331 -17.10 -5.73 -5.30
N ALA A 332 -18.31 -6.09 -5.73
CA ALA A 332 -19.55 -5.50 -5.25
C ALA A 332 -19.78 -5.77 -3.75
N ILE A 333 -19.45 -6.98 -3.26
CA ILE A 333 -19.54 -7.31 -1.83
C ILE A 333 -18.57 -6.46 -1.02
N LEU A 334 -17.30 -6.38 -1.43
CA LEU A 334 -16.29 -5.59 -0.73
C LEU A 334 -16.58 -4.09 -0.78
N LYS A 335 -16.99 -3.57 -1.93
CA LYS A 335 -17.45 -2.17 -2.08
C LYS A 335 -18.66 -1.91 -1.22
N GLY A 336 -19.62 -2.83 -1.16
CA GLY A 336 -20.74 -2.76 -0.24
C GLY A 336 -20.27 -2.57 1.19
N ARG A 337 -19.30 -3.37 1.66
CA ARG A 337 -18.72 -3.23 3.01
C ARG A 337 -17.95 -1.91 3.21
N GLN A 338 -17.16 -1.48 2.22
CA GLN A 338 -16.49 -0.17 2.24
C GLN A 338 -17.51 0.96 2.35
N PHE A 339 -18.56 0.93 1.54
CA PHE A 339 -19.65 1.89 1.60
C PHE A 339 -20.41 1.81 2.91
N HIS A 340 -20.49 0.68 3.61
CA HIS A 340 -21.13 0.62 4.93
C HIS A 340 -20.25 1.17 6.06
N GLY A 341 -18.99 1.54 5.78
CA GLY A 341 -18.04 2.00 6.79
C GLY A 341 -17.54 0.87 7.68
N TYR A 342 -17.62 -0.39 7.22
CA TYR A 342 -17.22 -1.56 8.01
C TYR A 342 -15.73 -1.55 8.38
N TYR A 343 -14.91 -0.87 7.57
CA TYR A 343 -13.47 -0.74 7.78
C TYR A 343 -13.07 0.57 8.47
N LEU A 344 -14.04 1.42 8.84
CA LEU A 344 -13.77 2.61 9.65
C LEU A 344 -13.78 2.24 11.13
N PRO A 345 -12.92 2.88 11.92
CA PRO A 345 -12.96 2.71 13.36
C PRO A 345 -14.33 3.11 13.93
N THR A 346 -14.78 2.41 14.96
CA THR A 346 -15.99 2.75 15.70
C THR A 346 -15.69 3.79 16.78
N TYR A 347 -14.52 3.67 17.41
CA TYR A 347 -14.03 4.58 18.42
C TYR A 347 -12.71 5.22 17.97
N LEU A 348 -12.64 6.54 18.13
CA LEU A 348 -11.41 7.29 17.98
C LEU A 348 -10.99 7.85 19.32
N PHE A 349 -9.70 7.92 19.56
CA PHE A 349 -9.15 8.72 20.64
C PHE A 349 -8.50 9.97 20.07
N VAL A 350 -8.85 11.12 20.64
CA VAL A 350 -8.33 12.42 20.23
C VAL A 350 -7.70 13.12 21.42
N GLN A 351 -6.52 13.68 21.21
CA GLN A 351 -5.80 14.51 22.18
C GLN A 351 -5.38 15.81 21.51
N PHE A 352 -5.88 16.91 22.05
CA PHE A 352 -5.55 18.27 21.62
C PHE A 352 -4.41 18.85 22.46
N ASP A 353 -3.66 19.77 21.87
CA ASP A 353 -2.79 20.68 22.61
C ASP A 353 -3.60 21.76 23.36
N ASP A 354 -2.93 22.45 24.27
CA ASP A 354 -3.42 23.68 24.90
C ASP A 354 -2.49 24.89 24.69
N ALA A 355 -1.45 24.76 23.86
CA ALA A 355 -0.47 25.80 23.58
C ALA A 355 -1.10 27.16 23.16
N TYR A 356 -2.16 27.14 22.35
CA TYR A 356 -2.82 28.35 21.85
C TYR A 356 -4.20 28.59 22.45
N ILE A 357 -4.97 27.52 22.69
CA ILE A 357 -6.34 27.59 23.22
C ILE A 357 -6.50 26.58 24.36
N ALA A 358 -6.43 27.07 25.60
CA ALA A 358 -6.54 26.25 26.80
C ALA A 358 -7.81 25.38 26.85
N LYS A 359 -8.90 25.84 26.23
CA LYS A 359 -10.19 25.13 26.17
C LYS A 359 -10.10 23.80 25.41
N LEU A 360 -9.22 23.66 24.42
CA LEU A 360 -9.15 22.46 23.58
C LEU A 360 -8.71 21.22 24.35
N SER A 361 -7.89 21.38 25.39
CA SER A 361 -7.55 20.29 26.30
C SER A 361 -8.78 19.56 26.86
N HIS A 362 -9.86 20.30 27.12
CA HIS A 362 -11.12 19.77 27.65
C HIS A 362 -11.88 18.88 26.66
N TYR A 363 -11.49 18.92 25.39
CA TYR A 363 -12.10 18.17 24.30
C TYR A 363 -11.33 16.91 23.96
N SER A 364 -10.21 16.66 24.65
CA SER A 364 -9.46 15.43 24.53
C SER A 364 -10.27 14.28 25.15
N GLY A 365 -10.43 13.19 24.41
CA GLY A 365 -11.31 12.12 24.83
C GLY A 365 -11.57 11.07 23.76
N ALA A 366 -12.51 10.18 24.08
CA ALA A 366 -12.98 9.15 23.18
C ALA A 366 -14.19 9.65 22.39
N PHE A 367 -14.12 9.49 21.08
CA PHE A 367 -15.14 9.83 20.12
C PHE A 367 -15.78 8.54 19.62
N GLU A 368 -17.10 8.51 19.55
CA GLU A 368 -17.87 7.40 19.01
C GLU A 368 -18.43 7.76 17.64
N ALA A 369 -18.34 6.83 16.71
CA ALA A 369 -18.82 7.03 15.36
C ALA A 369 -20.35 7.00 15.31
N GLU A 370 -20.96 8.01 14.70
CA GLU A 370 -22.39 8.03 14.48
C GLU A 370 -22.78 7.12 13.30
N VAL A 371 -24.00 6.59 13.34
CA VAL A 371 -24.58 5.84 12.21
C VAL A 371 -24.97 6.79 11.08
N ALA A 372 -25.31 8.04 11.41
CA ALA A 372 -25.63 9.07 10.43
C ALA A 372 -24.37 9.46 9.64
N ARG A 373 -24.57 9.79 8.36
CA ARG A 373 -23.48 10.21 7.48
C ARG A 373 -23.69 11.60 6.98
N THR A 374 -22.63 12.39 7.05
CA THR A 374 -22.58 13.72 6.46
C THR A 374 -21.78 13.61 5.18
N ALA A 375 -22.42 13.90 4.04
CA ALA A 375 -21.79 13.80 2.71
C ALA A 375 -21.12 12.44 2.40
N GLY A 376 -21.70 11.35 2.90
CA GLY A 376 -21.15 9.99 2.73
C GLY A 376 -19.98 9.65 3.66
N HIS A 377 -19.47 10.61 4.43
CA HIS A 377 -18.45 10.40 5.46
C HIS A 377 -19.11 10.06 6.80
N ARG A 378 -18.36 9.34 7.65
CA ARG A 378 -18.77 9.05 9.02
C ARG A 378 -18.46 10.26 9.90
N SER A 379 -19.40 10.67 10.74
CA SER A 379 -19.16 11.63 11.82
C SER A 379 -18.79 10.88 13.09
N TYR A 380 -18.01 11.52 13.96
CA TYR A 380 -17.72 11.03 15.29
C TYR A 380 -18.10 12.10 16.32
N HIS A 381 -18.65 11.70 17.45
CA HIS A 381 -19.06 12.60 18.52
C HIS A 381 -18.32 12.27 19.80
N ASP A 382 -17.94 13.30 20.55
CA ASP A 382 -17.37 13.08 21.89
C ASP A 382 -18.40 12.39 22.80
N ILE A 383 -18.00 11.26 23.38
CA ILE A 383 -18.84 10.46 24.28
C ILE A 383 -19.13 11.22 25.58
N ALA A 384 -18.19 12.05 26.05
CA ALA A 384 -18.30 12.69 27.35
C ALA A 384 -19.26 13.89 27.32
N THR A 385 -19.06 14.79 26.36
CA THR A 385 -19.82 16.05 26.30
C THR A 385 -20.92 16.04 25.25
N GLN A 386 -20.80 15.21 24.19
CA GLN A 386 -21.61 15.26 22.98
C GLN A 386 -21.66 16.64 22.30
N SER A 387 -20.87 17.62 22.75
CA SER A 387 -20.89 18.98 22.20
C SER A 387 -19.97 19.14 21.00
N ILE A 388 -19.09 18.16 20.75
CA ILE A 388 -18.10 18.23 19.68
C ILE A 388 -18.29 17.08 18.73
N SER A 389 -18.20 17.42 17.46
CA SER A 389 -18.18 16.46 16.37
C SER A 389 -16.89 16.58 15.57
N LEU A 390 -16.39 15.43 15.13
CA LEU A 390 -15.38 15.28 14.11
C LEU A 390 -16.09 14.79 12.84
N ALA A 391 -16.11 15.61 11.81
CA ALA A 391 -16.80 15.32 10.57
C ALA A 391 -16.06 15.95 9.39
N TYR A 392 -16.39 15.51 8.18
CA TYR A 392 -15.80 16.03 6.96
C TYR A 392 -16.54 17.27 6.45
N CYS A 393 -15.81 18.33 6.12
CA CYS A 393 -16.35 19.55 5.51
C CYS A 393 -16.01 19.59 4.00
N ASP A 394 -17.03 19.43 3.16
CA ASP A 394 -16.88 19.42 1.69
C ASP A 394 -16.31 20.74 1.12
N LYS A 395 -16.63 21.88 1.74
CA LYS A 395 -16.15 23.20 1.28
C LYS A 395 -14.63 23.32 1.42
N GLU A 396 -14.10 22.81 2.52
CA GLU A 396 -12.66 22.86 2.82
C GLU A 396 -11.91 21.66 2.24
N ASN A 397 -12.61 20.57 1.90
CA ASN A 397 -12.06 19.26 1.60
C ASN A 397 -11.13 18.78 2.73
N ALA A 398 -11.61 18.86 3.97
CA ALA A 398 -10.81 18.55 5.15
C ALA A 398 -11.70 17.95 6.24
N TRP A 399 -11.08 17.14 7.11
CA TRP A 399 -11.69 16.72 8.36
C TRP A 399 -11.64 17.87 9.35
N THR A 400 -12.71 18.04 10.12
CA THR A 400 -12.95 19.22 10.94
C THR A 400 -13.53 18.85 12.29
N PHE A 401 -13.07 19.53 13.34
CA PHE A 401 -13.69 19.50 14.66
C PHE A 401 -14.58 20.75 14.83
N SER A 402 -15.85 20.54 15.14
CA SER A 402 -16.85 21.60 15.32
C SER A 402 -17.63 21.43 16.62
N GLU A 403 -17.98 22.55 17.25
CA GLU A 403 -18.94 22.62 18.36
C GLU A 403 -20.40 22.71 17.87
N THR A 404 -20.60 22.87 16.55
CA THR A 404 -21.91 23.06 15.94
C THR A 404 -22.32 21.83 15.12
N SER A 405 -23.56 21.83 14.64
CA SER A 405 -24.03 20.81 13.71
C SER A 405 -23.47 20.98 12.29
N ASP A 406 -22.94 22.16 11.94
CA ASP A 406 -22.29 22.38 10.65
C ASP A 406 -20.80 22.04 10.76
N PRO A 407 -20.31 20.96 10.10
CA PRO A 407 -18.90 20.59 10.15
C PRO A 407 -17.99 21.70 9.62
N CYS A 408 -18.50 22.59 8.76
CA CYS A 408 -17.70 23.67 8.20
C CYS A 408 -17.56 24.89 9.12
N ASP A 409 -18.26 24.95 10.26
CA ASP A 409 -18.00 25.92 11.33
C ASP A 409 -17.08 25.31 12.38
N PHE A 410 -15.81 25.19 12.03
CA PHE A 410 -14.82 24.43 12.80
C PHE A 410 -13.90 25.32 13.64
N PHE A 411 -13.40 24.75 14.73
CA PHE A 411 -12.30 25.32 15.52
C PHE A 411 -10.95 24.66 15.19
N ALA A 412 -10.96 23.45 14.63
CA ALA A 412 -9.76 22.78 14.16
C ALA A 412 -10.06 21.97 12.89
N ARG A 413 -9.05 21.80 12.03
CA ARG A 413 -9.17 21.03 10.78
C ARG A 413 -7.87 20.36 10.36
N SER A 414 -7.97 19.33 9.56
CA SER A 414 -6.83 18.78 8.82
C SER A 414 -6.44 19.69 7.65
N VAL A 415 -5.28 19.42 7.05
CA VAL A 415 -4.98 19.83 5.68
C VAL A 415 -6.03 19.27 4.71
N LYS A 416 -6.00 19.79 3.48
CA LYS A 416 -6.88 19.29 2.42
C LYS A 416 -6.55 17.84 2.12
N VAL A 417 -7.55 16.96 2.25
CA VAL A 417 -7.41 15.53 2.00
C VAL A 417 -8.64 15.01 1.28
N ASN A 418 -8.45 13.98 0.46
CA ASN A 418 -9.53 13.26 -0.21
C ASN A 418 -9.77 11.88 0.40
N THR A 419 -9.16 11.60 1.56
CA THR A 419 -9.27 10.33 2.26
C THR A 419 -10.51 10.33 3.16
N TYR A 420 -11.23 9.23 3.10
CA TYR A 420 -12.36 8.93 3.96
C TYR A 420 -11.92 8.33 5.31
N ASP A 421 -10.64 7.95 5.43
CA ASP A 421 -10.06 7.49 6.68
C ASP A 421 -9.41 8.66 7.43
N VAL A 422 -10.03 9.10 8.52
CA VAL A 422 -9.46 10.17 9.34
C VAL A 422 -8.18 9.75 10.06
N THR A 423 -7.97 8.44 10.26
CA THR A 423 -6.77 7.91 10.93
C THR A 423 -5.55 7.88 10.01
N SER A 424 -5.74 7.99 8.69
CA SER A 424 -4.64 8.07 7.74
C SER A 424 -3.99 9.46 7.69
N ILE A 425 -4.54 10.46 8.39
CA ILE A 425 -4.05 11.84 8.37
C ILE A 425 -2.91 11.99 9.39
N PRO A 426 -1.70 12.41 8.97
CA PRO A 426 -0.60 12.63 9.89
C PRO A 426 -0.94 13.68 10.95
N TRP A 427 -0.42 13.50 12.16
CA TRP A 427 -0.69 14.43 13.26
C TRP A 427 -0.16 15.85 13.02
N SER A 428 0.91 16.00 12.22
CA SER A 428 1.50 17.30 11.84
C SER A 428 0.58 18.14 10.96
N ASP A 429 -0.44 17.53 10.38
CA ASP A 429 -1.24 18.12 9.31
C ASP A 429 -2.57 18.66 9.85
N TRP A 430 -2.63 18.93 11.15
CA TRP A 430 -3.79 19.51 11.81
C TRP A 430 -3.53 20.98 12.16
N LEU A 431 -4.53 21.80 11.93
CA LEU A 431 -4.52 23.25 12.12
C LEU A 431 -5.66 23.64 13.07
N GLU A 432 -5.38 24.47 14.06
CA GLU A 432 -6.37 25.08 14.92
C GLU A 432 -6.64 26.54 14.54
N LYS A 433 -7.84 27.01 14.82
CA LYS A 433 -8.30 28.37 14.57
C LYS A 433 -8.17 29.18 15.85
N ASP A 434 -7.22 30.12 15.87
CA ASP A 434 -6.98 30.99 17.03
C ASP A 434 -8.14 31.97 17.30
N SER A 435 -8.05 32.75 18.38
CA SER A 435 -9.04 33.77 18.73
C SER A 435 -9.23 34.87 17.67
N PHE A 436 -8.29 35.01 16.73
CA PHE A 436 -8.34 35.94 15.61
C PHE A 436 -8.75 35.25 14.29
N SER A 437 -9.26 34.02 14.37
CA SER A 437 -9.63 33.20 13.21
C SER A 437 -8.48 32.86 12.25
N ARG A 438 -7.23 32.92 12.72
CA ARG A 438 -6.05 32.48 11.96
C ARG A 438 -5.81 31.01 12.20
N LEU A 439 -5.38 30.30 11.16
CA LEU A 439 -5.00 28.89 11.27
C LEU A 439 -3.55 28.78 11.72
N GLN A 440 -3.32 28.05 12.81
CA GLN A 440 -2.00 27.71 13.33
C GLN A 440 -1.85 26.19 13.37
N PRO A 441 -0.66 25.64 13.08
CA PRO A 441 -0.44 24.22 13.28
C PRO A 441 -0.47 23.88 14.78
N PHE A 442 -1.01 22.73 15.14
CA PHE A 442 -0.87 22.22 16.50
C PHE A 442 0.61 21.94 16.82
N GLU A 443 1.06 22.28 18.02
CA GLU A 443 2.38 21.86 18.53
C GLU A 443 2.36 20.38 18.95
N SER A 444 1.22 19.91 19.47
CA SER A 444 0.89 18.52 19.74
C SER A 444 -0.52 18.16 19.29
N PHE A 445 -0.67 17.13 18.48
CA PHE A 445 -1.97 16.54 18.22
C PHE A 445 -1.82 15.03 18.16
N ARG A 446 -2.79 14.28 18.67
CA ARG A 446 -2.87 12.84 18.45
C ARG A 446 -4.29 12.44 18.13
N LEU A 447 -4.41 11.64 17.08
CA LEU A 447 -5.63 10.95 16.72
C LEU A 447 -5.26 9.48 16.49
N LEU A 448 -5.92 8.60 17.22
CA LEU A 448 -5.66 7.16 17.23
C LEU A 448 -6.96 6.39 17.05
N ASN A 449 -6.87 5.25 16.36
CA ASN A 449 -7.93 4.25 16.40
C ASN A 449 -7.98 3.66 17.82
N ASN A 450 -9.15 3.68 18.45
CA ASN A 450 -9.38 3.19 19.80
C ASN A 450 -10.39 2.03 19.84
N ASP A 451 -10.60 1.36 18.71
CA ASP A 451 -11.31 0.08 18.68
C ASP A 451 -10.49 -0.97 19.44
N CYS A 452 -11.06 -1.44 20.52
CA CYS A 452 -10.41 -2.41 21.39
C CYS A 452 -10.29 -3.79 20.72
N ASP A 453 -9.11 -4.40 20.85
CA ASP A 453 -8.81 -5.81 20.54
C ASP A 453 -8.48 -6.55 21.84
N GLU A 454 -8.94 -7.80 21.99
CA GLU A 454 -8.61 -8.67 23.12
C GLU A 454 -7.10 -8.85 23.30
N LYS A 455 -6.31 -8.73 22.22
CA LYS A 455 -4.84 -8.84 22.29
C LYS A 455 -4.17 -7.59 22.84
N THR A 456 -4.70 -6.41 22.53
CA THR A 456 -4.10 -5.12 22.88
C THR A 456 -4.59 -4.65 24.25
N CYS A 457 -5.89 -4.80 24.50
CA CYS A 457 -6.54 -4.43 25.75
C CYS A 457 -6.13 -5.39 26.88
N ARG A 458 -5.43 -4.87 27.89
CA ARG A 458 -5.12 -5.61 29.13
C ARG A 458 -6.31 -5.70 30.09
N GLY A 459 -7.39 -4.99 29.78
CA GLY A 459 -8.66 -5.00 30.51
C GLY A 459 -9.69 -5.95 29.89
N LYS A 460 -10.97 -5.59 29.99
CA LYS A 460 -12.07 -6.26 29.29
C LYS A 460 -12.53 -5.42 28.11
N CYS A 461 -12.58 -6.03 26.93
CA CYS A 461 -13.11 -5.39 25.74
C CYS A 461 -14.65 -5.43 25.75
N GLU A 462 -15.30 -4.32 26.07
CA GLU A 462 -16.77 -4.22 26.14
C GLU A 462 -17.24 -3.16 25.13
N ASN A 463 -18.06 -3.58 24.15
CA ASN A 463 -18.57 -2.72 23.08
C ASN A 463 -17.48 -1.94 22.34
N GLY A 464 -16.37 -2.58 21.99
CA GLY A 464 -15.26 -1.90 21.27
C GLY A 464 -14.45 -0.93 22.14
N ARG A 465 -14.71 -0.85 23.45
CA ARG A 465 -13.94 -0.06 24.40
C ARG A 465 -13.22 -0.95 25.41
N CYS A 466 -11.96 -0.64 25.69
CA CYS A 466 -11.21 -1.32 26.74
C CYS A 466 -11.64 -0.77 28.12
N THR A 467 -12.19 -1.65 28.96
CA THR A 467 -12.60 -1.35 30.33
C THR A 467 -11.53 -1.85 31.29
N CYS A 468 -10.88 -0.92 31.99
CA CYS A 468 -9.77 -1.25 32.88
C CYS A 468 -10.21 -1.79 34.23
N PRO A 469 -9.44 -2.75 34.80
CA PRO A 469 -9.60 -3.12 36.19
C PRO A 469 -9.26 -1.92 37.10
N PRO A 470 -9.70 -1.92 38.37
CA PRO A 470 -9.55 -0.78 39.29
C PRO A 470 -8.11 -0.27 39.47
N ASP A 471 -7.13 -1.16 39.29
CA ASP A 471 -5.71 -0.90 39.52
C ASP A 471 -4.95 -0.63 38.21
N SER A 472 -5.66 -0.42 37.11
CA SER A 472 -5.05 -0.11 35.81
C SER A 472 -5.78 1.03 35.11
N PHE A 473 -5.04 1.74 34.29
CA PHE A 473 -5.53 2.89 33.54
C PHE A 473 -4.74 3.02 32.23
N GLY A 474 -5.14 3.96 31.38
CA GLY A 474 -4.67 4.09 30.00
C GLY A 474 -5.76 3.71 29.00
N PHE A 475 -5.41 3.73 27.71
CA PHE A 475 -6.34 3.39 26.62
C PHE A 475 -6.59 1.89 26.55
N ASP A 476 -5.52 1.13 26.72
CA ASP A 476 -5.47 -0.32 26.66
C ASP A 476 -5.23 -0.94 28.04
N CYS A 477 -5.43 -0.16 29.10
CA CYS A 477 -5.14 -0.54 30.49
C CYS A 477 -3.67 -0.96 30.70
N GLU A 478 -2.79 -0.30 29.96
CA GLU A 478 -1.37 -0.61 29.86
C GLU A 478 -0.56 -0.13 31.08
N PHE A 479 -1.13 0.76 31.91
CA PHE A 479 -0.48 1.31 33.09
C PHE A 479 -1.11 0.77 34.37
N THR A 480 -0.27 0.31 35.30
CA THR A 480 -0.67 -0.15 36.64
C THR A 480 -0.20 0.79 37.75
N THR A 481 0.70 1.72 37.45
CA THR A 481 1.30 2.64 38.42
C THR A 481 1.26 4.06 37.86
N VAL A 482 0.76 4.99 38.65
CA VAL A 482 0.77 6.42 38.32
C VAL A 482 2.21 6.91 38.16
N CYS A 483 2.46 7.90 37.30
CA CYS A 483 3.81 8.41 37.15
C CYS A 483 4.36 8.97 38.46
N PRO A 484 5.62 8.65 38.80
CA PRO A 484 6.23 9.07 40.06
C PRO A 484 6.66 10.54 40.06
N ALA A 485 6.85 11.16 38.89
CA ALA A 485 7.29 12.55 38.78
C ALA A 485 6.79 13.22 37.50
N LEU A 486 6.53 14.53 37.59
CA LEU A 486 6.20 15.41 36.47
C LEU A 486 7.48 16.05 35.95
N ILE A 487 7.65 16.07 34.63
CA ILE A 487 8.77 16.76 33.97
C ILE A 487 8.17 17.85 33.09
N VAL A 488 8.44 19.11 33.42
CA VAL A 488 8.07 20.26 32.59
C VAL A 488 9.01 20.28 31.38
N ASN A 489 8.44 20.36 30.18
CA ASN A 489 9.23 20.51 28.97
C ASN A 489 9.96 21.87 29.01
N GLY A 490 11.30 21.85 29.08
CA GLY A 490 12.13 23.05 29.27
C GLY A 490 12.09 24.07 28.13
N LYS A 491 11.33 23.81 27.06
CA LYS A 491 10.98 24.82 26.04
C LYS A 491 9.96 25.84 26.57
N HIS A 492 9.08 25.41 27.47
CA HIS A 492 8.22 26.33 28.20
C HIS A 492 8.98 26.79 29.43
N GLY A 493 8.80 28.05 29.82
CA GLY A 493 9.39 28.57 31.06
C GLY A 493 9.05 27.67 32.26
N PRO A 494 9.81 27.76 33.36
CA PRO A 494 9.46 27.03 34.57
C PRO A 494 7.98 27.24 34.89
N PHE A 495 7.30 26.17 35.31
CA PHE A 495 5.91 26.26 35.78
C PHE A 495 5.83 27.45 36.74
N PRO A 496 4.91 28.41 36.55
CA PRO A 496 4.98 29.69 37.23
C PRO A 496 5.07 29.46 38.74
N GLU A 497 6.28 29.66 39.30
CA GLU A 497 6.47 29.72 40.74
C GLU A 497 5.51 30.79 41.24
N ALA A 498 4.77 30.47 42.31
CA ALA A 498 3.76 31.33 42.94
C ALA A 498 4.18 32.80 42.91
N SER A 499 3.76 33.51 41.87
CA SER A 499 4.05 34.92 41.69
C SER A 499 2.93 35.66 42.39
N LEU A 500 3.30 36.56 43.30
CA LEU A 500 2.38 37.52 43.89
C LEU A 500 1.65 38.21 42.74
N ASP A 501 0.36 37.88 42.56
CA ASP A 501 -0.47 38.71 41.73
C ASP A 501 -0.49 40.13 42.35
N GLY A 502 -0.67 41.16 41.52
CA GLY A 502 -0.75 42.55 41.99
C GLY A 502 -1.89 42.82 42.98
N THR A 503 -2.64 41.79 43.38
CA THR A 503 -3.69 41.83 44.40
C THR A 503 -3.20 41.43 45.79
N GLY A 504 -1.95 40.99 45.93
CA GLY A 504 -1.38 40.54 47.20
C GLY A 504 -1.88 39.14 47.62
N ILE A 505 -2.53 38.40 46.71
CA ILE A 505 -3.01 37.05 46.95
C ILE A 505 -1.94 36.11 46.39
N THR A 506 -1.18 35.48 47.29
CA THR A 506 -0.24 34.43 46.89
C THR A 506 -1.05 33.20 46.48
N ARG A 507 -1.24 33.00 45.18
CA ARG A 507 -1.74 31.73 44.66
C ARG A 507 -0.60 30.72 44.72
N THR A 508 -0.62 29.90 45.76
CA THR A 508 0.27 28.75 45.87
C THR A 508 -0.30 27.62 45.02
N TYR A 509 0.30 27.42 43.85
CA TYR A 509 0.07 26.21 43.06
C TYR A 509 0.85 25.09 43.76
N THR A 510 0.14 24.17 44.40
CA THR A 510 0.74 22.98 44.99
C THR A 510 0.61 21.86 43.98
N ILE A 511 1.73 21.50 43.35
CA ILE A 511 1.81 20.29 42.54
C ILE A 511 1.67 19.11 43.50
N GLY A 512 0.51 18.44 43.45
CA GLY A 512 0.25 17.26 44.26
C GLY A 512 1.21 16.12 43.88
N ASP A 513 2.09 15.77 44.80
CA ASP A 513 3.08 14.68 44.71
C ASP A 513 2.46 13.28 44.91
N ARG A 514 1.16 13.23 45.26
CA ARG A 514 0.36 12.01 45.29
C ARG A 514 -0.97 12.24 44.60
N TYR A 515 -1.14 11.63 43.43
CA TYR A 515 -2.45 11.50 42.83
C TYR A 515 -3.26 10.49 43.65
N HIS A 516 -4.00 10.98 44.64
CA HIS A 516 -5.21 10.30 45.04
C HIS A 516 -6.14 10.34 43.84
N LEU A 517 -6.56 9.16 43.35
CA LEU A 517 -7.76 9.03 42.55
C LEU A 517 -8.84 9.90 43.19
N LEU A 518 -9.15 11.05 42.60
CA LEU A 518 -10.14 11.97 43.15
C LEU A 518 -11.43 11.15 43.24
N ARG A 519 -11.93 10.97 44.45
CA ARG A 519 -13.19 10.31 44.71
C ARG A 519 -14.14 11.37 45.24
N ASP A 520 -15.38 11.36 44.75
CA ASP A 520 -16.39 12.27 45.23
C ASP A 520 -16.74 11.92 46.69
N GLU A 521 -17.63 12.70 47.29
CA GLU A 521 -18.08 12.44 48.67
C GLU A 521 -18.74 11.07 48.86
N ARG A 522 -19.09 10.36 47.77
CA ARG A 522 -19.69 9.02 47.75
C ARG A 522 -18.64 7.92 47.55
N GLY A 523 -17.37 8.26 47.38
CA GLY A 523 -16.29 7.32 47.09
C GLY A 523 -16.22 6.91 45.61
N GLU A 524 -17.04 7.49 44.75
CA GLU A 524 -17.02 7.27 43.30
C GLU A 524 -15.85 8.04 42.70
N LEU A 525 -15.18 7.47 41.71
CA LEU A 525 -14.10 8.17 41.01
C LEU A 525 -14.64 9.46 40.36
N VAL A 526 -14.21 10.62 40.85
CA VAL A 526 -14.33 11.89 40.13
C VAL A 526 -13.50 11.73 38.87
N ARG A 527 -14.18 11.72 37.71
CA ARG A 527 -13.53 11.84 36.41
C ARG A 527 -12.97 13.26 36.28
N VAL A 528 -11.83 13.51 36.92
CA VAL A 528 -11.01 14.68 36.63
C VAL A 528 -10.21 14.36 35.40
N TYR A 529 -10.35 15.21 34.36
CA TYR A 529 -9.67 15.18 33.06
C TYR A 529 -8.94 13.88 32.77
N SER A 530 -9.62 12.95 32.11
CA SER A 530 -9.15 11.58 31.94
C SER A 530 -7.81 11.40 31.23
N MET A 531 -7.18 12.45 30.68
CA MET A 531 -5.85 12.39 30.08
C MET A 531 -5.20 13.80 30.02
N PRO A 532 -4.01 14.05 30.60
CA PRO A 532 -3.26 15.29 30.38
C PRO A 532 -2.76 15.38 28.94
N VAL A 533 -2.75 16.61 28.46
CA VAL A 533 -2.02 17.09 27.29
C VAL A 533 -0.50 17.01 27.59
N TYR A 534 0.35 17.00 26.56
CA TYR A 534 1.83 16.96 26.57
C TYR A 534 2.51 15.58 26.42
N TYR A 535 3.42 15.52 25.44
CA TYR A 535 4.36 14.44 25.13
C TYR A 535 5.81 14.94 25.25
N SER A 536 6.75 14.09 25.66
CA SER A 536 8.19 14.38 25.62
C SER A 536 8.97 13.27 24.94
N ILE A 537 9.89 13.64 24.03
CA ILE A 537 10.78 12.73 23.31
C ILE A 537 12.03 12.48 24.17
N ARG A 538 11.99 11.44 25.02
CA ARG A 538 13.03 10.40 25.24
C ARG A 538 12.74 9.63 26.53
N ASN A 539 12.34 8.37 26.33
CA ASN A 539 12.42 7.21 27.23
C ASN A 539 11.81 7.33 28.65
N LEU A 540 10.73 6.57 28.82
CA LEU A 540 10.11 6.07 30.07
C LEU A 540 9.28 7.07 30.91
N CYS A 541 7.98 6.71 30.99
CA CYS A 541 6.92 7.18 31.89
C CYS A 541 6.25 8.53 31.57
N GLN A 542 4.92 8.48 31.34
CA GLN A 542 3.99 9.62 31.26
C GLN A 542 2.69 9.33 32.04
N TRP A 543 1.93 10.39 32.37
CA TRP A 543 0.59 10.51 33.00
C TRP A 543 0.60 11.18 34.40
N TRP A 544 0.35 12.50 34.48
CA TRP A 544 -0.83 13.17 35.10
C TRP A 544 -0.71 14.72 35.17
N SER A 545 -1.82 15.41 35.51
CA SER A 545 -2.04 16.87 35.72
C SER A 545 -3.03 17.05 36.88
N VAL A 546 -2.90 18.06 37.77
CA VAL A 546 -3.99 18.87 38.37
C VAL A 546 -3.41 20.13 39.08
N HIS A 547 -4.04 21.28 38.78
CA HIS A 547 -4.06 22.64 39.38
C HIS A 547 -2.89 23.61 39.26
#